data_AF-A0A826GWY5-F1
#
_entry.id   AF-A0A826GWY5-F1
#
_cell.length_a   1.000
_cell.length_b   1.000
_cell.length_c   1.000
_cell.angle_alpha   90.00
_cell.angle_beta   90.00
_cell.angle_gamma   90.00
#
_symmetry.space_group_name_H-M   'P 1'
#
loop_
_entity.id
_entity.type
_entity.pdbx_description
1 polymer ?
#
loop_
_entity_poly.entity_id
_entity_poly.type
_entity_poly.pdbx_seq_one_letter_code
_entity_poly.pdbx_strand_id
1 'polypeptide(L)'
;MKIINILFCLFLLMLNGCNSNDTNTSQTKSRQKRDLTQKEEVQQEKPKSKEDLLREKLFEDQKTHLDWLKAALTDAGEFDKFLGYGEDKIKSALDHIKSELTSCTGDNAENQKTTFKEIVKGALKGGIDNFENTASSTCKNS
;
A
#
# COMPACT_ATOMS: atom_id res chain seq x y z
N MET A 1 -20.92 10.13 28.38
CA MET A 1 -19.84 11.14 28.34
C MET A 1 -18.96 10.80 27.14
N LYS A 2 -18.96 11.66 26.12
CA LYS A 2 -18.31 11.41 24.82
C LYS A 2 -17.08 12.31 24.71
N ILE A 3 -15.90 11.75 24.88
CA ILE A 3 -14.65 12.45 24.61
C ILE A 3 -14.43 12.36 23.10
N ILE A 4 -14.98 13.31 22.36
CA ILE A 4 -14.63 13.50 20.95
C ILE A 4 -13.20 14.03 20.93
N ASN A 5 -12.30 13.25 20.33
CA ASN A 5 -10.89 13.58 20.21
C ASN A 5 -10.76 14.73 19.20
N ILE A 6 -10.86 15.97 19.68
CA ILE A 6 -10.81 17.24 18.92
C ILE A 6 -9.59 17.31 17.97
N LEU A 7 -8.54 16.53 18.25
CA LEU A 7 -7.36 16.39 17.40
C LEU A 7 -7.71 15.87 15.99
N PHE A 8 -8.75 15.04 15.84
CA PHE A 8 -9.20 14.50 14.56
C PHE A 8 -9.95 15.53 13.71
N CYS A 9 -10.63 16.50 14.33
CA CYS A 9 -11.40 17.52 13.62
C CYS A 9 -10.53 18.61 12.97
N LEU A 10 -9.34 18.88 13.54
CA LEU A 10 -8.43 19.91 13.01
C LEU A 10 -7.74 19.49 11.70
N PHE A 11 -7.52 18.19 11.48
CA PHE A 11 -6.89 17.68 10.26
C PHE A 11 -7.78 17.80 9.01
N LEU A 12 -9.12 17.80 9.17
CA LEU A 12 -10.06 17.86 8.04
C LEU A 12 -10.17 19.27 7.40
N LEU A 13 -9.86 20.33 8.16
CA LEU A 13 -9.98 21.71 7.67
C LEU A 13 -8.82 22.13 6.75
N MET A 14 -7.67 21.46 6.82
CA MET A 14 -6.48 21.82 6.05
C MET A 14 -6.46 21.21 4.63
N LEU A 15 -7.35 20.27 4.31
CA LEU A 15 -7.37 19.58 3.00
C LEU A 15 -8.30 20.23 1.96
N ASN A 16 -9.04 21.28 2.32
CA ASN A 16 -9.94 22.01 1.40
C ASN A 16 -9.43 23.39 0.99
N GLY A 17 -8.18 23.73 1.30
CA GLY A 17 -7.56 25.02 0.97
C GLY A 17 -6.66 24.96 -0.25
N CYS A 18 -7.21 24.77 -1.46
CA CYS A 18 -6.51 25.07 -2.72
C CYS A 18 -7.52 25.35 -3.85
N ASN A 19 -7.74 26.63 -4.14
CA ASN A 19 -8.42 27.17 -5.32
C ASN A 19 -7.91 28.63 -5.47
N SER A 20 -7.45 29.20 -6.59
CA SER A 20 -7.54 28.91 -8.03
C SER A 20 -6.21 29.32 -8.70
N ASN A 21 -5.72 28.56 -9.70
CA ASN A 21 -5.73 28.87 -11.15
C ASN A 21 -4.89 30.08 -11.60
N ASP A 22 -3.66 29.81 -12.03
CA ASP A 22 -2.88 30.68 -12.92
C ASP A 22 -2.34 29.84 -14.10
N THR A 23 -2.97 29.94 -15.28
CA THR A 23 -2.28 29.65 -16.55
C THR A 23 -2.63 30.72 -17.57
N ASN A 24 -1.72 31.68 -17.71
CA ASN A 24 -1.64 32.61 -18.82
C ASN A 24 -1.16 31.88 -20.10
N THR A 25 -1.84 32.19 -21.22
CA THR A 25 -1.35 32.40 -22.60
C THR A 25 -0.18 31.51 -23.11
N SER A 26 -0.23 30.86 -24.27
CA SER A 26 -0.22 31.50 -25.60
C SER A 26 -0.19 30.40 -26.68
N GLN A 27 -0.79 30.70 -27.83
CA GLN A 27 -0.69 29.93 -29.07
C GLN A 27 0.75 29.77 -29.58
N THR A 28 1.06 28.65 -30.24
CA THR A 28 1.84 28.66 -31.49
C THR A 28 1.56 27.41 -32.33
N LYS A 29 1.06 27.63 -33.55
CA LYS A 29 1.06 26.66 -34.64
C LYS A 29 2.47 26.58 -35.23
N SER A 30 2.99 25.38 -35.52
CA SER A 30 3.89 25.20 -36.66
C SER A 30 3.96 23.75 -37.13
N ARG A 31 3.54 23.59 -38.38
CA ARG A 31 3.77 22.54 -39.38
C ARG A 31 5.22 22.03 -39.36
N GLN A 32 5.45 20.71 -39.50
CA GLN A 32 6.40 20.12 -40.46
C GLN A 32 6.46 18.59 -40.33
N LYS A 33 6.17 17.90 -41.44
CA LYS A 33 6.44 16.48 -41.63
C LYS A 33 7.93 16.18 -41.39
N ARG A 34 8.21 15.09 -40.69
CA ARG A 34 9.35 14.24 -40.99
C ARG A 34 8.96 12.80 -40.69
N ASP A 35 8.57 12.13 -41.75
CA ASP A 35 8.72 10.68 -41.87
C ASP A 35 10.23 10.43 -41.77
N LEU A 36 10.69 9.63 -40.80
CA LEU A 36 11.97 8.93 -40.86
C LEU A 36 12.13 8.02 -39.63
N THR A 37 12.49 6.77 -39.95
CA THR A 37 13.12 5.76 -39.11
C THR A 37 12.16 4.79 -38.42
N GLN A 38 12.06 3.60 -39.03
CA GLN A 38 11.79 2.33 -38.35
C GLN A 38 12.59 2.31 -37.05
N LYS A 39 11.91 2.57 -35.94
CA LYS A 39 12.41 2.28 -34.62
C LYS A 39 12.15 0.79 -34.45
N GLU A 40 13.18 -0.03 -34.68
CA GLU A 40 13.21 -1.38 -34.10
C GLU A 40 12.79 -1.20 -32.64
N GLU A 41 11.63 -1.77 -32.30
CA GLU A 41 11.20 -1.96 -30.93
C GLU A 41 12.18 -2.91 -30.28
N VAL A 42 13.34 -2.40 -29.88
CA VAL A 42 14.03 -2.94 -28.71
C VAL A 42 13.02 -2.75 -27.59
N GLN A 43 12.30 -3.83 -27.27
CA GLN A 43 11.52 -3.94 -26.06
C GLN A 43 12.50 -3.69 -24.92
N GLN A 44 12.67 -2.44 -24.53
CA GLN A 44 13.33 -2.09 -23.29
C GLN A 44 12.46 -2.72 -22.22
N GLU A 45 12.86 -3.90 -21.73
CA GLU A 45 12.28 -4.49 -20.53
C GLU A 45 12.30 -3.38 -19.48
N LYS A 46 11.10 -2.89 -19.15
CA LYS A 46 10.92 -1.91 -18.08
C LYS A 46 11.65 -2.46 -16.87
N PRO A 47 12.55 -1.70 -16.22
CA PRO A 47 13.27 -2.19 -15.06
C PRO A 47 12.25 -2.73 -14.05
N LYS A 48 12.44 -3.98 -13.63
CA LYS A 48 11.55 -4.67 -12.69
C LYS A 48 11.38 -3.81 -11.44
N SER A 49 10.15 -3.67 -10.97
CA SER A 49 9.89 -2.92 -9.75
C SER A 49 10.41 -3.67 -8.52
N LYS A 50 10.55 -2.98 -7.38
CA LYS A 50 10.91 -3.63 -6.11
C LYS A 50 9.91 -4.74 -5.74
N GLU A 51 8.63 -4.52 -6.06
CA GLU A 51 7.58 -5.50 -5.86
C GLU A 51 7.79 -6.74 -6.73
N ASP A 52 8.11 -6.58 -8.02
CA ASP A 52 8.33 -7.69 -8.94
C ASP A 52 9.52 -8.55 -8.49
N LEU A 53 10.62 -7.90 -8.12
CA LEU A 53 11.82 -8.57 -7.60
C LEU A 53 11.55 -9.30 -6.28
N LEU A 54 10.71 -8.73 -5.41
CA LEU A 54 10.29 -9.39 -4.18
C LEU A 54 9.41 -10.60 -4.49
N ARG A 55 8.43 -10.47 -5.39
CA ARG A 55 7.50 -11.56 -5.75
C ARG A 55 8.21 -12.79 -6.28
N GLU A 56 9.31 -12.65 -7.02
CA GLU A 56 10.12 -13.78 -7.49
C GLU A 56 10.68 -14.66 -6.34
N LYS A 57 10.75 -14.11 -5.13
CA LYS A 57 11.32 -14.77 -3.94
C LYS A 57 10.27 -15.22 -2.92
N LEU A 58 9.00 -14.88 -3.15
CA LEU A 58 7.89 -15.23 -2.27
C LEU A 58 7.21 -16.53 -2.71
N PHE A 59 6.67 -17.28 -1.76
CA PHE A 59 5.75 -18.38 -2.04
C PHE A 59 4.38 -17.84 -2.51
N GLU A 60 3.57 -18.67 -3.18
CA GLU A 60 2.26 -18.24 -3.72
C GLU A 60 1.32 -17.65 -2.66
N ASP A 61 1.28 -18.24 -1.46
CA ASP A 61 0.49 -17.69 -0.36
C ASP A 61 1.01 -16.32 0.08
N GLN A 62 2.33 -16.15 0.17
CA GLN A 62 2.94 -14.86 0.53
C GLN A 62 2.66 -13.79 -0.54
N LYS A 63 2.64 -14.15 -1.83
CA LYS A 63 2.24 -13.23 -2.91
C LYS A 63 0.80 -12.76 -2.71
N THR A 64 -0.10 -13.68 -2.37
CA THR A 64 -1.51 -13.37 -2.10
C THR A 64 -1.65 -12.40 -0.92
N HIS A 65 -0.87 -12.59 0.16
CA HIS A 65 -0.87 -11.67 1.30
C HIS A 65 -0.14 -10.36 1.02
N LEU A 66 0.82 -10.33 0.10
CA LEU A 66 1.43 -9.10 -0.39
C LEU A 66 0.40 -8.26 -1.15
N ASP A 67 -0.42 -8.88 -2.00
CA ASP A 67 -1.54 -8.22 -2.68
C ASP A 67 -2.58 -7.67 -1.70
N TRP A 68 -2.94 -8.48 -0.70
CA TRP A 68 -3.82 -8.03 0.38
C TRP A 68 -3.24 -6.82 1.14
N LEU A 69 -1.95 -6.86 1.46
CA LEU A 69 -1.28 -5.77 2.17
C LEU A 69 -1.17 -4.51 1.29
N LYS A 70 -0.93 -4.65 -0.01
CA LYS A 70 -0.95 -3.53 -0.97
C LYS A 70 -2.31 -2.86 -1.01
N ALA A 71 -3.40 -3.64 -1.02
CA ALA A 71 -4.75 -3.13 -0.92
C ALA A 71 -5.08 -2.56 0.47
N ALA A 72 -4.35 -2.98 1.51
CA ALA A 72 -4.47 -2.44 2.86
C ALA A 72 -3.81 -1.05 3.02
N LEU A 73 -2.60 -0.91 2.49
CA LEU A 73 -1.75 0.27 2.57
C LEU A 73 -2.05 1.25 1.42
N THR A 74 -3.22 1.87 1.47
CA THR A 74 -3.67 2.86 0.47
C THR A 74 -2.99 4.21 0.59
N ASP A 75 -2.36 4.49 1.73
CA ASP A 75 -1.73 5.78 1.99
C ASP A 75 -0.42 5.87 1.19
N ALA A 76 -0.16 7.03 0.59
CA ALA A 76 0.92 7.20 -0.38
C ALA A 76 2.30 6.80 0.21
N GLY A 77 2.98 5.87 -0.46
CA GLY A 77 4.32 5.42 -0.10
C GLY A 77 4.41 4.44 1.07
N GLU A 78 3.30 4.06 1.73
CA GLU A 78 3.33 3.07 2.82
C GLU A 78 3.73 1.68 2.32
N PHE A 79 3.16 1.26 1.18
CA PHE A 79 3.55 0.00 0.57
C PHE A 79 5.00 0.01 0.07
N ASP A 80 5.46 1.11 -0.54
CA ASP A 80 6.86 1.26 -0.96
C ASP A 80 7.83 1.22 0.23
N LYS A 81 7.43 1.79 1.37
CA LYS A 81 8.19 1.69 2.63
C LYS A 81 8.27 0.24 3.12
N PHE A 82 7.17 -0.51 3.03
CA PHE A 82 7.15 -1.94 3.36
C PHE A 82 8.11 -2.74 2.45
N LEU A 83 8.11 -2.48 1.14
CA LEU A 83 9.03 -3.10 0.18
C LEU A 83 10.52 -2.75 0.43
N GLY A 84 10.80 -1.75 1.27
CA GLY A 84 12.15 -1.36 1.66
C GLY A 84 12.75 -2.20 2.79
N TYR A 85 11.98 -3.07 3.45
CA TYR A 85 12.48 -3.94 4.52
C TYR A 85 13.25 -5.15 3.97
N GLY A 86 14.02 -5.78 4.85
CA GLY A 86 14.74 -7.02 4.53
C GLY A 86 13.77 -8.14 4.18
N GLU A 87 14.15 -8.95 3.20
CA GLU A 87 13.34 -10.06 2.67
C GLU A 87 12.81 -10.98 3.77
N ASP A 88 13.66 -11.38 4.72
CA ASP A 88 13.28 -12.26 5.83
C ASP A 88 12.18 -11.65 6.71
N LYS A 89 12.27 -10.33 6.98
CA LYS A 89 11.27 -9.60 7.77
C LYS A 89 9.96 -9.46 7.03
N ILE A 90 10.03 -9.22 5.71
CA ILE A 90 8.85 -9.17 4.84
C ILE A 90 8.15 -10.53 4.84
N LYS A 91 8.88 -11.62 4.64
CA LYS A 91 8.33 -12.99 4.66
C LYS A 91 7.66 -13.29 6.00
N SER A 92 8.34 -13.01 7.12
CA SER A 92 7.80 -13.19 8.48
C SER A 92 6.49 -12.41 8.68
N ALA A 93 6.46 -11.14 8.27
CA ALA A 93 5.26 -10.32 8.38
C ALA A 93 4.10 -10.83 7.52
N LEU A 94 4.37 -11.30 6.29
CA LEU A 94 3.36 -11.88 5.41
C LEU A 94 2.81 -13.21 5.94
N ASP A 95 3.67 -14.06 6.51
CA ASP A 95 3.27 -15.32 7.14
C ASP A 95 2.45 -15.07 8.42
N HIS A 96 2.78 -14.04 9.18
CA HIS A 96 1.99 -13.61 10.33
C HIS A 96 0.61 -13.10 9.92
N ILE A 97 0.53 -12.21 8.90
CA ILE A 97 -0.74 -11.75 8.32
C ILE A 97 -1.59 -12.93 7.87
N LYS A 98 -0.99 -13.90 7.18
CA LYS A 98 -1.66 -15.14 6.78
C LYS A 98 -2.27 -15.85 7.98
N SER A 99 -1.48 -16.09 9.02
CA SER A 99 -1.92 -16.83 10.21
C SER A 99 -3.10 -16.14 10.89
N GLU A 100 -3.01 -14.82 11.09
CA GLU A 100 -4.06 -14.01 11.68
C GLU A 100 -5.34 -14.03 10.84
N LEU A 101 -5.24 -13.82 9.52
CA LEU A 101 -6.40 -13.86 8.62
C LEU A 101 -7.04 -15.25 8.52
N THR A 102 -6.23 -16.31 8.54
CA THR A 102 -6.72 -17.70 8.48
C THR A 102 -7.49 -18.06 9.75
N SER A 103 -7.12 -17.47 10.89
CA SER A 103 -7.85 -17.67 12.15
C SER A 103 -9.22 -16.99 12.17
N CYS A 104 -9.49 -16.05 11.26
CA CYS A 104 -10.77 -15.35 11.14
C CYS A 104 -11.81 -16.22 10.43
N THR A 105 -12.65 -16.89 11.23
CA THR A 105 -13.75 -17.75 10.76
C THR A 105 -15.09 -17.37 11.42
N GLY A 106 -16.21 -17.89 10.91
CA GLY A 106 -17.55 -17.62 11.44
C GLY A 106 -18.19 -16.30 10.96
N ASP A 107 -19.34 -15.98 11.52
CA ASP A 107 -20.24 -14.91 11.04
C ASP A 107 -19.63 -13.50 11.12
N ASN A 108 -18.68 -13.28 12.04
CA ASN A 108 -18.02 -11.99 12.25
C ASN A 108 -16.66 -11.86 11.54
N ALA A 109 -16.23 -12.86 10.78
CA ALA A 109 -14.89 -12.91 10.19
C ALA A 109 -14.57 -11.68 9.34
N GLU A 110 -15.49 -11.21 8.49
CA GLU A 110 -15.25 -10.06 7.60
C GLU A 110 -15.05 -8.75 8.36
N ASN A 111 -15.81 -8.54 9.44
CA ASN A 111 -15.64 -7.36 10.32
C ASN A 111 -14.29 -7.40 11.04
N GLN A 112 -13.86 -8.60 11.47
CA GLN A 112 -12.59 -8.78 12.14
C GLN A 112 -11.40 -8.62 11.18
N LYS A 113 -11.49 -9.13 9.95
CA LYS A 113 -10.49 -8.89 8.90
C LYS A 113 -10.36 -7.40 8.56
N THR A 114 -11.47 -6.67 8.52
CA THR A 114 -11.48 -5.21 8.32
C THR A 114 -10.80 -4.48 9.48
N THR A 115 -11.05 -4.92 10.72
CA THR A 115 -10.38 -4.36 11.90
C THR A 115 -8.88 -4.70 11.89
N PHE A 116 -8.53 -5.93 11.53
CA PHE A 116 -7.14 -6.38 11.42
C PHE A 116 -6.36 -5.59 10.38
N LYS A 117 -6.99 -5.20 9.27
CA LYS A 117 -6.41 -4.29 8.28
C LYS A 117 -5.94 -2.97 8.90
N GLU A 118 -6.78 -2.32 9.72
CA GLU A 118 -6.39 -1.08 10.40
C GLU A 118 -5.28 -1.28 11.43
N ILE A 119 -5.29 -2.42 12.13
CA ILE A 119 -4.22 -2.81 13.07
C ILE A 119 -2.88 -2.95 12.33
N VAL A 120 -2.88 -3.63 11.18
CA VAL A 120 -1.68 -3.81 10.34
C VAL A 120 -1.13 -2.46 9.88
N LYS A 121 -2.00 -1.53 9.43
CA LYS A 121 -1.60 -0.16 9.08
C LYS A 121 -0.92 0.53 10.25
N GLY A 122 -1.52 0.47 11.44
CA GLY A 122 -0.98 1.06 12.66
C GLY A 122 0.37 0.47 13.07
N ALA A 123 0.49 -0.86 13.04
CA ALA A 123 1.73 -1.56 13.40
C ALA A 123 2.89 -1.19 12.47
N LEU A 124 2.66 -1.17 11.15
CA LEU A 124 3.70 -0.84 10.18
C LEU A 124 4.18 0.61 10.24
N LYS A 125 3.37 1.53 10.79
CA LYS A 125 3.83 2.90 11.10
C LYS A 125 4.93 2.90 12.17
N GLY A 126 4.86 1.97 13.14
CA GLY A 126 5.88 1.74 14.17
C GLY A 126 7.12 1.00 13.70
N GLY A 127 7.10 0.42 12.50
CA GLY A 127 8.19 -0.37 11.93
C GLY A 127 7.89 -1.88 11.91
N ILE A 128 8.68 -2.64 11.14
CA ILE A 128 8.44 -4.08 10.94
C ILE A 128 9.03 -4.96 12.06
N ASP A 129 10.00 -4.46 12.83
CA ASP A 129 10.82 -5.26 13.75
C ASP A 129 10.00 -5.93 14.87
N ASN A 130 8.90 -5.32 15.28
CA ASN A 130 7.99 -5.84 16.30
C ASN A 130 6.57 -6.06 15.75
N PHE A 131 6.45 -6.24 14.43
CA PHE A 131 5.16 -6.32 13.74
C PHE A 131 4.29 -7.45 14.29
N GLU A 132 4.84 -8.65 14.46
CA GLU A 132 4.07 -9.83 14.91
C GLU A 132 3.44 -9.63 16.30
N ASN A 133 4.16 -8.92 17.19
CA ASN A 133 3.69 -8.64 18.55
C ASN A 133 2.70 -7.47 18.62
N THR A 134 2.63 -6.64 17.58
CA THR A 134 1.79 -5.42 17.57
C THR A 134 0.59 -5.55 16.64
N ALA A 135 0.65 -6.47 15.67
CA ALA A 135 -0.40 -6.72 14.70
C ALA A 135 -1.10 -8.05 14.98
N SER A 136 -1.94 -8.12 16.01
CA SER A 136 -2.76 -9.31 16.28
C SER A 136 -4.22 -9.06 15.91
N SER A 137 -4.86 -10.04 15.29
CA SER A 137 -6.29 -10.00 15.03
C SER A 137 -7.08 -10.33 16.30
N THR A 138 -8.35 -9.93 16.33
CA THR A 138 -9.30 -10.38 17.36
C THR A 138 -9.90 -11.76 17.05
N CYS A 139 -9.46 -12.39 15.96
CA CYS A 139 -10.01 -13.63 15.43
C CYS A 139 -9.68 -14.86 16.28
N LYS A 140 -8.52 -14.87 16.93
CA LYS A 140 -8.11 -15.95 17.85
C LYS A 140 -8.99 -16.04 19.12
N ASN A 141 -9.78 -15.01 19.40
CA ASN A 141 -10.63 -14.92 20.60
C ASN A 141 -12.14 -15.01 20.28
N SER A 142 -12.52 -15.44 19.07
CA SER A 142 -13.91 -15.48 18.59
C SER A 142 -14.47 -16.90 18.51
#